data_AF-A0A7T8BBN3-F1
#
_entry.id   AF-A0A7T8BBN3-F1
#
_cell.length_a   1.000
_cell.length_b   1.000
_cell.length_c   1.000
_cell.angle_alpha   90.00
_cell.angle_beta   90.00
_cell.angle_gamma   90.00
#
_symmetry.space_group_name_H-M   'P 1'
#
loop_
_entity.id
_entity.type
_entity.pdbx_description
1 polymer ?
#
loop_
_entity_poly.entity_id
_entity_poly.type
_entity_poly.pdbx_seq_one_letter_code
_entity_poly.pdbx_strand_id
1 'polypeptide(L)'
;MKSQCFICMVCFFICTISIFADGVSGILYVDYPFSVKFSGDEIVFTEVKDGGDTAISRKGRFVITYEYSIPFLNINYDDGENIKQLMIKNDNICALLDEAKLIFLGAASSFNQREGYLPPSNVTATSFLTEKDKTYTPENLTKNPYSENPWAEGVNGQGIGEKLYIRNTIARELYISIGFVSYTRPYLYIMNSRPKELKFSVDGKFSFIQHLSDTPEYQKIIFPEQVNRNDILIVEIISVYEGTMYQDTCINSLIVKMW
;
A
#
# COMPACT_ATOMS: atom_id res chain seq x y z
N MET A 1 34.13 47.95 10.07
CA MET A 1 34.11 46.56 10.60
C MET A 1 32.96 46.40 11.56
N LYS A 2 31.88 45.74 11.12
CA LYS A 2 30.97 44.90 11.92
C LYS A 2 29.97 44.29 10.93
N SER A 3 30.24 43.05 10.54
CA SER A 3 29.35 42.21 9.76
C SER A 3 28.27 41.65 10.68
N GLN A 4 27.00 41.82 10.35
CA GLN A 4 25.90 41.08 10.96
C GLN A 4 25.34 40.14 9.89
N CYS A 5 25.73 38.86 9.98
CA CYS A 5 25.08 37.77 9.26
C CYS A 5 23.65 37.61 9.78
N PHE A 6 22.66 37.87 8.93
CA PHE A 6 21.31 37.36 9.12
C PHE A 6 21.28 35.92 8.61
N ILE A 7 21.23 34.96 9.52
CA ILE A 7 20.88 33.57 9.21
C ILE A 7 19.36 33.52 9.10
N CYS A 8 18.83 33.49 7.88
CA CYS A 8 17.43 33.15 7.63
C CYS A 8 17.25 31.65 7.85
N MET A 9 16.80 31.29 9.04
CA MET A 9 16.29 29.96 9.36
C MET A 9 14.89 29.84 8.73
N VAL A 10 14.80 29.26 7.54
CA VAL A 10 13.51 28.93 6.91
C VAL A 10 13.00 27.66 7.59
N CYS A 11 12.07 27.82 8.53
CA CYS A 11 11.33 26.72 9.13
C CYS A 11 10.42 26.10 8.08
N PHE A 12 10.70 24.87 7.66
CA PHE A 12 9.73 24.03 6.94
C PHE A 12 8.57 23.73 7.89
N PHE A 13 7.45 24.44 7.71
CA PHE A 13 6.18 24.05 8.31
C PHE A 13 5.71 22.76 7.65
N ILE A 14 5.82 21.64 8.37
CA ILE A 14 5.13 20.40 8.01
C ILE A 14 3.65 20.65 8.29
N CYS A 15 2.90 21.04 7.26
CA CYS A 15 1.44 21.09 7.32
C CYS A 15 0.92 19.65 7.39
N THR A 16 0.67 19.16 8.61
CA THR A 16 -0.18 17.99 8.81
C THR A 16 -1.61 18.39 8.45
N ILE A 17 -2.06 18.06 7.24
CA ILE A 17 -3.48 18.19 6.89
C ILE A 17 -4.20 17.03 7.60
N SER A 18 -4.94 17.35 8.65
CA SER A 18 -5.87 16.40 9.27
C SER A 18 -7.14 16.37 8.44
N ILE A 19 -7.36 15.29 7.68
CA ILE A 19 -8.62 15.05 7.01
C ILE A 19 -9.51 14.29 8.01
N PHE A 20 -10.64 14.88 8.38
CA PHE A 20 -11.65 14.19 9.19
C PHE A 20 -12.14 12.93 8.45
N ALA A 21 -12.56 11.91 9.20
CA ALA A 21 -12.76 10.50 8.87
C ALA A 21 -13.69 10.10 7.69
N ASP A 22 -13.95 11.01 6.74
CA ASP A 22 -14.92 10.84 5.65
C ASP A 22 -14.60 9.70 4.66
N GLY A 23 -13.38 9.15 4.69
CA GLY A 23 -12.98 8.06 3.77
C GLY A 23 -13.02 6.65 4.33
N VAL A 24 -13.39 6.43 5.59
CA VAL A 24 -13.39 5.08 6.23
C VAL A 24 -14.60 4.79 7.10
N SER A 25 -15.30 5.84 7.53
CA SER A 25 -16.46 5.72 8.41
C SER A 25 -17.49 4.75 7.82
N GLY A 26 -17.92 3.79 8.63
CA GLY A 26 -18.94 2.81 8.28
C GLY A 26 -18.41 1.49 7.72
N ILE A 27 -17.11 1.37 7.44
CA ILE A 27 -16.52 0.13 6.93
C ILE A 27 -16.07 -0.77 8.08
N LEU A 28 -16.47 -2.05 8.00
CA LEU A 28 -15.98 -3.14 8.85
C LEU A 28 -15.03 -3.98 7.99
N TYR A 29 -13.75 -4.01 8.33
CA TYR A 29 -12.78 -4.94 7.75
C TYR A 29 -12.64 -6.17 8.64
N VAL A 30 -12.50 -7.34 8.03
CA VAL A 30 -12.46 -8.65 8.71
C VAL A 30 -11.27 -9.45 8.18
N ASP A 31 -10.51 -10.02 9.11
CA ASP A 31 -9.42 -10.98 8.89
C ASP A 31 -9.49 -11.98 10.05
N TYR A 32 -10.35 -13.01 9.94
CA TYR A 32 -10.70 -13.88 11.07
C TYR A 32 -9.44 -14.45 11.77
N PRO A 33 -9.32 -14.35 13.11
CA PRO A 33 -10.35 -13.97 14.09
C PRO A 33 -10.52 -12.46 14.37
N PHE A 34 -9.80 -11.59 13.65
CA PHE A 34 -9.76 -10.15 13.88
C PHE A 34 -10.75 -9.37 13.02
N SER A 35 -11.17 -8.21 13.51
CA SER A 35 -11.88 -7.22 12.72
C SER A 35 -11.62 -5.80 13.21
N VAL A 36 -11.74 -4.84 12.29
CA VAL A 36 -11.60 -3.41 12.58
C VAL A 36 -12.80 -2.68 11.99
N LYS A 37 -13.52 -1.94 12.83
CA LYS A 37 -14.63 -1.09 12.43
C LYS A 37 -14.28 0.37 12.66
N PHE A 38 -14.51 1.20 11.64
CA PHE A 38 -14.43 2.65 11.74
C PHE A 38 -15.84 3.24 11.74
N SER A 39 -16.12 4.23 12.59
CA SER A 39 -17.43 4.89 12.68
C SER A 39 -17.28 6.33 13.16
N GLY A 40 -17.37 7.29 12.26
CA GLY A 40 -16.98 8.66 12.54
C GLY A 40 -15.49 8.71 12.92
N ASP A 41 -15.17 9.30 14.07
CA ASP A 41 -13.84 9.31 14.66
C ASP A 41 -13.58 8.11 15.59
N GLU A 42 -14.50 7.15 15.68
CA GLU A 42 -14.35 5.98 16.56
C GLU A 42 -13.79 4.77 15.81
N ILE A 43 -12.95 4.01 16.50
CA ILE A 43 -12.42 2.73 16.03
C ILE A 43 -12.71 1.64 17.04
N VAL A 44 -13.09 0.46 16.53
CA VAL A 44 -13.25 -0.76 17.32
C VAL A 44 -12.42 -1.87 16.70
N PHE A 45 -11.37 -2.31 17.40
CA PHE A 45 -10.63 -3.51 17.07
C PHE A 45 -11.23 -4.68 17.87
N THR A 46 -11.55 -5.80 17.21
CA THR A 46 -12.14 -6.96 17.88
C THR A 46 -11.40 -8.24 17.51
N GLU A 47 -11.08 -9.05 18.51
CA GLU A 47 -10.58 -10.42 18.37
C GLU A 47 -11.64 -11.40 18.85
N VAL A 48 -12.05 -12.34 17.98
CA VAL A 48 -12.98 -13.42 18.31
C VAL A 48 -12.19 -14.63 18.79
N LYS A 49 -12.41 -15.07 20.03
CA LYS A 49 -11.75 -16.27 20.56
C LYS A 49 -12.39 -17.55 20.00
N ASP A 50 -11.58 -18.60 19.94
CA ASP A 50 -12.02 -19.93 19.48
C ASP A 50 -13.34 -20.36 20.14
N GLY A 51 -14.30 -20.76 19.30
CA GLY A 51 -15.66 -21.15 19.72
C GLY A 51 -16.74 -20.09 19.45
N GLY A 52 -16.37 -18.85 19.08
CA GLY A 52 -17.32 -17.80 18.67
C GLY A 52 -18.10 -17.13 19.81
N ASP A 53 -18.02 -17.67 21.03
CA ASP A 53 -18.81 -17.24 22.18
C ASP A 53 -18.17 -16.07 22.96
N THR A 54 -16.92 -15.70 22.69
CA THR A 54 -16.24 -14.60 23.39
C THR A 54 -15.45 -13.73 22.43
N ALA A 55 -15.80 -12.44 22.37
CA ALA A 55 -15.07 -11.42 21.63
C ALA A 55 -14.42 -10.43 22.61
N ILE A 56 -13.15 -10.10 22.41
CA ILE A 56 -12.49 -8.99 23.09
C ILE A 56 -12.48 -7.82 22.12
N SER A 57 -13.14 -6.72 22.49
CA SER A 57 -13.14 -5.50 21.71
C SER A 57 -12.39 -4.40 22.45
N ARG A 58 -11.56 -3.69 21.70
CA ARG A 58 -10.84 -2.50 22.15
C ARG A 58 -11.34 -1.31 21.37
N LYS A 59 -11.77 -0.27 22.08
CA LYS A 59 -12.39 0.94 21.53
C LYS A 59 -11.51 2.14 21.75
N GLY A 60 -11.59 3.09 20.83
CA GLY A 60 -10.87 4.35 20.93
C GLY A 60 -11.36 5.36 19.92
N ARG A 61 -10.71 6.52 19.93
CA ARG A 61 -10.85 7.55 18.90
C ARG A 61 -9.62 7.58 18.02
N PHE A 62 -9.78 7.93 16.75
CA PHE A 62 -8.66 8.00 15.81
C PHE A 62 -8.65 9.30 15.01
N VAL A 63 -7.46 9.67 14.56
CA VAL A 63 -7.23 10.72 13.56
C VAL A 63 -6.25 10.20 12.52
N ILE A 64 -6.55 10.42 11.25
CA ILE A 64 -5.62 10.14 10.15
C ILE A 64 -4.80 11.39 9.87
N THR A 65 -3.49 11.26 9.94
CA THR A 65 -2.50 12.29 9.57
C THR A 65 -1.66 11.80 8.40
N TYR A 66 -1.19 12.72 7.56
CA TYR A 66 -0.34 12.37 6.43
C TYR A 66 1.09 12.87 6.66
N GLU A 67 2.06 11.97 6.47
CA GLU A 67 3.49 12.30 6.44
C GLU A 67 4.02 11.93 5.06
N TYR A 68 4.42 12.92 4.26
CA TYR A 68 4.91 12.70 2.89
C TYR A 68 3.94 11.86 2.03
N SER A 69 2.64 12.17 2.13
CA SER A 69 1.52 11.44 1.51
C SER A 69 1.24 10.05 2.06
N ILE A 70 2.01 9.55 3.03
CA ILE A 70 1.71 8.29 3.72
C ILE A 70 0.69 8.54 4.84
N PRO A 71 -0.46 7.86 4.82
CA PRO A 71 -1.46 7.91 5.90
C PRO A 71 -0.99 7.16 7.16
N PHE A 72 -1.08 7.84 8.29
CA PHE A 72 -0.89 7.31 9.62
C PHE A 72 -2.17 7.46 10.44
N LEU A 73 -2.63 6.33 10.97
CA LEU A 73 -3.74 6.21 11.90
C LEU A 73 -3.21 6.41 13.33
N ASN A 74 -3.54 7.53 13.97
CA ASN A 74 -3.22 7.79 15.36
C ASN A 74 -4.46 7.47 16.20
N ILE A 75 -4.36 6.47 17.08
CA ILE A 75 -5.46 5.95 17.89
C ILE A 75 -5.19 6.28 19.34
N ASN A 76 -6.19 6.83 20.02
CA ASN A 76 -6.23 6.95 21.47
C ASN A 76 -7.29 5.97 21.99
N TYR A 77 -6.86 4.87 22.60
CA TYR A 77 -7.77 3.86 23.12
C TYR A 77 -8.35 4.27 24.47
N ASP A 78 -9.55 3.77 24.79
CA ASP A 78 -10.29 4.09 26.02
C ASP A 78 -9.58 3.62 27.30
N ASP A 79 -8.64 2.67 27.18
CA ASP A 79 -7.77 2.21 28.25
C ASP A 79 -6.54 3.11 28.49
N GLY A 80 -6.37 4.16 27.69
CA GLY A 80 -5.34 5.19 27.83
C GLY A 80 -4.06 4.95 27.01
N GLU A 81 -3.93 3.83 26.31
CA GLU A 81 -2.80 3.63 25.39
C GLU A 81 -3.04 4.35 24.06
N ASN A 82 -1.96 4.93 23.51
CA ASN A 82 -1.98 5.64 22.25
C ASN A 82 -1.06 4.92 21.26
N ILE A 83 -1.55 4.67 20.06
CA ILE A 83 -0.84 3.92 19.03
C ILE A 83 -0.83 4.71 17.72
N LYS A 84 0.31 4.70 17.02
CA LYS A 84 0.45 5.23 15.66
C LYS A 84 0.73 4.08 14.69
N GLN A 85 -0.16 3.87 13.75
CA GLN A 85 -0.05 2.82 12.72
C GLN A 85 -0.01 3.43 11.32
N LEU A 86 0.74 2.82 10.42
CA LEU A 86 0.61 3.10 8.98
C LEU A 86 -0.63 2.35 8.47
N MET A 87 -1.49 3.02 7.71
CA MET A 87 -2.76 2.47 7.25
C MET A 87 -2.92 2.60 5.75
N ILE A 88 -2.87 1.50 5.00
CA ILE A 88 -3.15 1.50 3.54
C ILE A 88 -4.46 0.78 3.29
N LYS A 89 -5.39 1.42 2.59
CA LYS A 89 -6.77 0.94 2.48
C LYS A 89 -7.48 1.41 1.22
N ASN A 90 -8.64 0.83 1.01
CA ASN A 90 -9.75 1.33 0.18
C ASN A 90 -11.07 0.72 0.70
N ASP A 91 -12.15 0.84 -0.07
CA ASP A 91 -13.46 0.32 0.34
C ASP A 91 -13.53 -1.22 0.45
N ASN A 92 -12.49 -1.94 0.02
CA ASN A 92 -12.45 -3.41 -0.01
C ASN A 92 -11.37 -4.01 0.89
N ILE A 93 -10.23 -3.34 1.08
CA ILE A 93 -9.07 -3.89 1.79
C ILE A 93 -8.53 -2.83 2.74
N CYS A 94 -8.05 -3.24 3.92
CA CYS A 94 -7.32 -2.40 4.86
C CYS A 94 -6.14 -3.16 5.46
N ALA A 95 -4.94 -2.63 5.24
CA ALA A 95 -3.70 -3.03 5.90
C ALA A 95 -3.37 -2.03 7.02
N LEU A 96 -3.13 -2.54 8.23
CA LEU A 96 -2.57 -1.77 9.34
C LEU A 96 -1.20 -2.32 9.71
N LEU A 97 -0.27 -1.41 9.94
CA LEU A 97 1.11 -1.70 10.26
C LEU A 97 1.61 -0.94 11.47
N ASP A 98 2.32 -1.66 12.33
CA ASP A 98 3.03 -1.10 13.46
C ASP A 98 4.53 -1.35 13.30
N GLU A 99 5.33 -0.28 13.26
CA GLU A 99 6.78 -0.34 13.03
C GLU A 99 7.20 -1.29 11.88
N ALA A 100 6.51 -1.19 10.73
CA ALA A 100 6.71 -2.04 9.54
C ALA A 100 6.33 -3.53 9.69
N LYS A 101 5.70 -3.92 10.80
CA LYS A 101 5.07 -5.22 10.99
C LYS A 101 3.59 -5.15 10.63
N LEU A 102 3.14 -6.03 9.73
CA LEU A 102 1.72 -6.20 9.45
C LEU A 102 1.01 -6.74 10.68
N ILE A 103 0.03 -5.99 11.19
CA ILE A 103 -0.78 -6.37 12.35
C ILE A 103 -2.21 -6.75 11.97
N PHE A 104 -2.67 -6.29 10.81
CA PHE A 104 -4.01 -6.56 10.30
C PHE A 104 -4.04 -6.37 8.78
N LEU A 105 -4.63 -7.32 8.06
CA LEU A 105 -4.95 -7.15 6.65
C LEU A 105 -6.32 -7.76 6.36
N GLY A 106 -7.35 -6.94 6.57
CA GLY A 106 -8.73 -7.35 6.44
C GLY A 106 -9.38 -6.91 5.15
N ALA A 107 -10.33 -7.73 4.71
CA ALA A 107 -11.26 -7.38 3.64
C ALA A 107 -12.55 -6.81 4.24
N ALA A 108 -13.19 -5.85 3.57
CA ALA A 108 -14.47 -5.31 4.01
C ALA A 108 -15.50 -6.45 4.17
N SER A 109 -16.39 -6.41 5.14
CA SER A 109 -17.32 -7.53 5.41
C SER A 109 -18.32 -7.77 4.28
N SER A 110 -18.62 -6.73 3.47
CA SER A 110 -19.38 -6.84 2.22
C SER A 110 -18.58 -7.50 1.10
N PHE A 111 -17.30 -7.74 1.32
CA PHE A 111 -16.37 -8.36 0.41
C PHE A 111 -16.26 -9.86 0.72
N ASN A 112 -16.40 -10.71 -0.32
CA ASN A 112 -16.24 -12.16 -0.16
C ASN A 112 -14.79 -12.48 0.21
N GLN A 113 -14.57 -12.92 1.46
CA GLN A 113 -13.27 -13.21 2.11
C GLN A 113 -12.44 -14.37 1.50
N ARG A 114 -12.80 -14.86 0.31
CA ARG A 114 -11.93 -15.75 -0.45
C ARG A 114 -10.95 -14.89 -1.24
N GLU A 115 -10.09 -14.19 -0.52
CA GLU A 115 -8.93 -13.52 -1.10
C GLU A 115 -7.69 -14.28 -0.68
N GLY A 116 -6.79 -14.50 -1.61
CA GLY A 116 -5.54 -15.17 -1.34
C GLY A 116 -4.41 -14.31 -1.86
N TYR A 117 -3.36 -14.14 -1.06
CA TYR A 117 -2.15 -13.49 -1.50
C TYR A 117 -1.56 -14.22 -2.72
N LEU A 118 -1.09 -13.45 -3.70
CA LEU A 118 -0.22 -13.98 -4.73
C LEU A 118 1.00 -14.63 -4.05
N PRO A 119 1.28 -15.93 -4.26
CA PRO A 119 2.53 -16.52 -3.83
C PRO A 119 3.71 -15.68 -4.35
N PRO A 120 4.74 -15.37 -3.53
CA PRO A 120 5.87 -14.56 -3.99
C PRO A 120 6.53 -15.11 -5.26
N SER A 121 6.62 -16.44 -5.38
CA SER A 121 7.16 -17.13 -6.56
C SER A 121 6.37 -16.91 -7.85
N ASN A 122 5.17 -16.34 -7.77
CA ASN A 122 4.33 -16.06 -8.93
C ASN A 122 4.63 -14.71 -9.57
N VAL A 123 5.48 -13.87 -8.96
CA VAL A 123 5.80 -12.53 -9.46
C VAL A 123 7.28 -12.45 -9.80
N THR A 124 7.60 -12.11 -11.06
CA THR A 124 8.96 -11.79 -11.50
C THR A 124 9.00 -10.40 -12.15
N ALA A 125 10.19 -9.84 -12.35
CA ALA A 125 10.38 -8.53 -12.96
C ALA A 125 11.44 -8.58 -14.06
N THR A 126 11.46 -7.58 -14.95
CA THR A 126 12.57 -7.34 -15.89
C THR A 126 13.86 -7.01 -15.15
N SER A 127 13.77 -6.23 -14.09
CA SER A 127 14.88 -5.89 -13.21
C SER A 127 14.41 -5.61 -11.77
N PHE A 128 15.37 -5.46 -10.86
CA PHE A 128 15.14 -4.95 -9.52
C PHE A 128 16.40 -4.27 -8.99
N LEU A 129 16.21 -3.25 -8.15
CA LEU A 129 17.32 -2.51 -7.54
C LEU A 129 18.04 -3.38 -6.50
N THR A 130 19.38 -3.33 -6.56
CA THR A 130 20.26 -3.78 -5.47
C THR A 130 21.12 -2.59 -5.05
N GLU A 131 20.97 -2.16 -3.80
CA GLU A 131 21.75 -1.07 -3.22
C GLU A 131 22.48 -1.62 -1.98
N LYS A 132 23.82 -1.62 -2.03
CA LYS A 132 24.68 -2.20 -0.98
C LYS A 132 24.29 -3.66 -0.71
N ASP A 133 23.80 -3.94 0.50
CA ASP A 133 23.37 -5.25 0.98
C ASP A 133 21.85 -5.48 0.88
N LYS A 134 21.10 -4.48 0.36
CA LYS A 134 19.64 -4.54 0.25
C LYS A 134 19.16 -4.73 -1.18
N THR A 135 18.18 -5.61 -1.35
CA THR A 135 17.55 -5.91 -2.64
C THR A 135 16.04 -5.64 -2.60
N TYR A 136 15.52 -5.03 -3.67
CA TYR A 136 14.11 -4.63 -3.79
C TYR A 136 13.39 -5.50 -4.81
N THR A 137 13.34 -6.81 -4.55
CA THR A 137 12.85 -7.83 -5.48
C THR A 137 11.33 -7.79 -5.68
N PRO A 138 10.79 -8.31 -6.80
CA PRO A 138 9.35 -8.43 -7.04
C PRO A 138 8.60 -9.26 -5.98
N GLU A 139 9.28 -10.20 -5.32
CA GLU A 139 8.70 -11.02 -4.25
C GLU A 139 8.22 -10.18 -3.05
N ASN A 140 8.81 -9.00 -2.85
CA ASN A 140 8.44 -8.13 -1.75
C ASN A 140 7.00 -7.60 -1.87
N LEU A 141 6.46 -7.51 -3.09
CA LEU A 141 5.09 -7.05 -3.37
C LEU A 141 4.02 -7.89 -2.68
N THR A 142 4.34 -9.14 -2.33
CA THR A 142 3.37 -10.11 -1.80
C THR A 142 3.82 -10.81 -0.51
N LYS A 143 5.14 -10.96 -0.26
CA LYS A 143 5.67 -11.69 0.91
C LYS A 143 5.45 -10.95 2.23
N ASN A 144 5.66 -9.64 2.20
CA ASN A 144 5.47 -8.76 3.33
C ASN A 144 5.33 -7.34 2.77
N PRO A 145 4.23 -7.08 2.03
CA PRO A 145 4.00 -5.73 1.56
C PRO A 145 4.09 -4.79 2.77
N TYR A 146 4.54 -3.54 2.57
CA TYR A 146 4.69 -2.54 3.64
C TYR A 146 5.88 -2.72 4.61
N SER A 147 6.72 -3.75 4.45
CA SER A 147 7.91 -3.98 5.30
C SER A 147 9.11 -3.07 5.02
N GLU A 148 8.88 -1.86 4.46
CA GLU A 148 9.91 -0.96 3.95
C GLU A 148 10.75 -1.52 2.78
N ASN A 149 10.19 -2.50 2.10
CA ASN A 149 10.80 -3.21 0.99
C ASN A 149 9.81 -3.21 -0.17
N PRO A 150 9.59 -2.10 -0.89
CA PRO A 150 8.85 -2.18 -2.15
C PRO A 150 9.62 -3.06 -3.16
N TRP A 151 8.99 -3.38 -4.28
CA TRP A 151 9.75 -3.61 -5.51
C TRP A 151 10.20 -2.25 -6.03
N ALA A 152 11.48 -2.13 -6.35
CA ALA A 152 12.03 -1.01 -7.09
C ALA A 152 12.71 -1.61 -8.32
N GLU A 153 12.43 -1.05 -9.49
CA GLU A 153 13.16 -1.41 -10.71
C GLU A 153 14.65 -1.05 -10.60
N GLY A 154 15.50 -1.70 -11.39
CA GLY A 154 16.96 -1.61 -11.29
C GLY A 154 17.66 -1.06 -12.54
N VAL A 155 16.95 -0.32 -13.40
CA VAL A 155 17.54 0.31 -14.59
C VAL A 155 17.89 1.77 -14.30
N ASN A 156 18.78 2.34 -15.12
CA ASN A 156 19.05 3.78 -15.06
C ASN A 156 17.84 4.57 -15.58
N GLY A 157 17.44 5.62 -14.86
CA GLY A 157 16.34 6.49 -15.25
C GLY A 157 15.05 6.15 -14.51
N GLN A 158 13.91 6.46 -15.11
CA GLN A 158 12.59 6.40 -14.47
C GLN A 158 11.93 5.01 -14.48
N GLY A 159 12.62 3.96 -14.94
CA GLY A 159 12.02 2.62 -15.06
C GLY A 159 10.90 2.48 -16.11
N ILE A 160 10.72 3.45 -17.03
CA ILE A 160 9.71 3.36 -18.09
C ILE A 160 10.03 2.16 -19.00
N GLY A 161 9.03 1.31 -19.23
CA GLY A 161 9.15 0.06 -19.98
C GLY A 161 9.48 -1.17 -19.13
N GLU A 162 9.85 -0.99 -17.85
CA GLU A 162 10.06 -2.10 -16.93
C GLU A 162 8.75 -2.80 -16.60
N LYS A 163 8.84 -4.11 -16.38
CA LYS A 163 7.67 -5.00 -16.32
C LYS A 163 7.71 -5.90 -15.11
N LEU A 164 6.52 -6.15 -14.57
CA LEU A 164 6.22 -7.29 -13.72
C LEU A 164 5.49 -8.35 -14.54
N TYR A 165 5.78 -9.62 -14.23
CA TYR A 165 5.13 -10.79 -14.79
C TYR A 165 4.49 -11.58 -13.65
N ILE A 166 3.17 -11.73 -13.71
CA ILE A 166 2.40 -12.47 -12.71
C ILE A 166 1.87 -13.74 -13.37
N ARG A 167 2.21 -14.89 -12.79
CA ARG A 167 1.91 -16.23 -13.31
C ARG A 167 1.08 -17.03 -12.33
N ASN A 168 0.51 -18.15 -12.77
CA ASN A 168 -0.20 -19.10 -11.90
C ASN A 168 -1.31 -18.45 -11.05
N THR A 169 -1.96 -17.41 -11.57
CA THR A 169 -3.01 -16.64 -10.88
C THR A 169 -4.34 -16.77 -11.61
N ILE A 170 -5.44 -16.69 -10.87
CA ILE A 170 -6.77 -16.54 -11.44
C ILE A 170 -7.32 -15.25 -10.87
N ALA A 171 -7.57 -14.24 -11.71
CA ALA A 171 -7.96 -12.92 -11.26
C ALA A 171 -8.88 -12.22 -12.25
N ARG A 172 -9.94 -11.58 -11.74
CA ARG A 172 -10.76 -10.62 -12.49
C ARG A 172 -10.43 -9.17 -12.11
N GLU A 173 -9.78 -9.01 -10.97
CA GLU A 173 -9.37 -7.74 -10.40
C GLU A 173 -8.06 -7.89 -9.61
N LEU A 174 -7.39 -6.76 -9.40
CA LEU A 174 -6.14 -6.63 -8.66
C LEU A 174 -6.21 -5.33 -7.85
N TYR A 175 -5.62 -5.33 -6.67
CA TYR A 175 -5.41 -4.14 -5.86
C TYR A 175 -3.92 -3.82 -5.84
N ILE A 176 -3.57 -2.56 -6.12
CA ILE A 176 -2.19 -2.09 -6.17
C ILE A 176 -1.99 -0.91 -5.22
N SER A 177 -0.89 -0.95 -4.47
CA SER A 177 -0.34 0.20 -3.73
C SER A 177 1.00 0.57 -4.36
N ILE A 178 1.18 1.84 -4.72
CA ILE A 178 2.37 2.33 -5.43
C ILE A 178 3.33 3.10 -4.51
N GLY A 179 4.58 3.25 -4.95
CA GLY A 179 5.61 4.06 -4.29
C GLY A 179 6.41 3.32 -3.22
N PHE A 180 7.38 4.03 -2.63
CA PHE A 180 8.15 3.52 -1.50
C PHE A 180 7.40 3.81 -0.20
N VAL A 181 6.59 2.85 0.26
CA VAL A 181 5.83 2.97 1.50
C VAL A 181 6.66 2.44 2.67
N SER A 182 6.92 3.29 3.67
CA SER A 182 7.71 2.94 4.86
C SER A 182 7.18 3.68 6.08
N TYR A 183 7.10 2.94 7.20
CA TYR A 183 6.74 3.50 8.49
C TYR A 183 7.85 4.41 9.03
N THR A 184 9.11 3.97 9.02
CA THR A 184 10.22 4.71 9.64
C THR A 184 10.82 5.78 8.72
N ARG A 185 10.61 5.67 7.40
CA ARG A 185 11.16 6.57 6.38
C ARG A 185 10.08 7.03 5.39
N PRO A 186 9.02 7.70 5.85
CA PRO A 186 7.89 8.08 5.00
C PRO A 186 8.28 9.05 3.87
N TYR A 187 9.34 9.83 4.06
CA TYR A 187 9.89 10.74 3.05
C TYR A 187 10.32 10.03 1.75
N LEU A 188 10.62 8.73 1.80
CA LEU A 188 11.00 7.96 0.61
C LEU A 188 9.87 7.85 -0.42
N TYR A 189 8.61 7.98 0.02
CA TYR A 189 7.47 7.95 -0.90
C TYR A 189 7.56 9.04 -1.97
N ILE A 190 7.82 10.28 -1.57
CA ILE A 190 7.94 11.40 -2.51
C ILE A 190 9.33 11.48 -3.17
N MET A 191 10.37 10.95 -2.51
CA MET A 191 11.73 10.99 -3.05
C MET A 191 11.95 10.03 -4.20
N ASN A 192 11.28 8.88 -4.22
CA ASN A 192 11.34 7.89 -5.30
C ASN A 192 10.23 8.10 -6.31
N SER A 193 10.42 7.63 -7.53
CA SER A 193 9.37 7.68 -8.55
C SER A 193 8.25 6.68 -8.27
N ARG A 194 7.05 7.01 -8.75
CA ARG A 194 5.82 6.25 -8.53
C ARG A 194 5.10 6.05 -9.86
N PRO A 195 4.59 4.86 -10.22
CA PRO A 195 3.87 4.69 -11.48
C PRO A 195 2.64 5.60 -11.56
N LYS A 196 2.54 6.33 -12.66
CA LYS A 196 1.38 7.16 -13.01
C LYS A 196 0.46 6.42 -13.96
N GLU A 197 1.03 5.72 -14.93
CA GLU A 197 0.30 4.87 -15.86
C GLU A 197 0.95 3.50 -15.92
N LEU A 198 0.11 2.47 -15.78
CA LEU A 198 0.51 1.09 -15.97
C LEU A 198 -0.28 0.49 -17.13
N LYS A 199 0.39 -0.26 -17.99
CA LYS A 199 -0.26 -1.09 -19.00
C LYS A 199 -0.39 -2.51 -18.48
N PHE A 200 -1.62 -3.02 -18.48
CA PHE A 200 -1.94 -4.39 -18.13
C PHE A 200 -2.25 -5.16 -19.41
N SER A 201 -1.63 -6.33 -19.58
CA SER A 201 -1.89 -7.18 -20.74
C SER A 201 -1.75 -8.67 -20.45
N VAL A 202 -2.56 -9.46 -21.16
CA VAL A 202 -2.43 -10.91 -21.30
C VAL A 202 -2.49 -11.22 -22.79
N ASP A 203 -1.51 -11.96 -23.29
CA ASP A 203 -1.42 -12.29 -24.71
C ASP A 203 -2.69 -12.99 -25.22
N GLY A 204 -3.16 -12.55 -26.38
CA GLY A 204 -4.40 -13.05 -26.99
C GLY A 204 -5.71 -12.72 -26.25
N LYS A 205 -5.69 -11.97 -25.14
CA LYS A 205 -6.90 -11.62 -24.36
C LYS A 205 -7.15 -10.12 -24.26
N PHE A 206 -6.26 -9.38 -23.60
CA PHE A 206 -6.47 -7.95 -23.39
C PHE A 206 -5.16 -7.18 -23.28
N SER A 207 -5.26 -5.88 -23.53
CA SER A 207 -4.19 -4.89 -23.35
C SER A 207 -4.82 -3.53 -23.13
N PHE A 208 -4.62 -2.92 -21.96
CA PHE A 208 -5.19 -1.61 -21.62
C PHE A 208 -4.27 -0.83 -20.68
N ILE A 209 -4.43 0.49 -20.66
CA ILE A 209 -3.69 1.39 -19.76
C ILE A 209 -4.62 1.79 -18.61
N GLN A 210 -4.09 1.72 -17.40
CA GLN A 210 -4.70 2.26 -16.20
C GLN A 210 -3.94 3.52 -15.76
N HIS A 211 -4.69 4.60 -15.51
CA HIS A 211 -4.17 5.77 -14.82
C HIS A 211 -4.31 5.58 -13.30
N LEU A 212 -3.24 5.82 -12.56
CA LEU A 212 -3.18 5.73 -11.12
C LEU A 212 -3.16 7.12 -10.48
N SER A 213 -3.88 7.26 -9.38
CA SER A 213 -3.77 8.42 -8.49
C SER A 213 -2.43 8.38 -7.75
N ASP A 214 -1.83 9.54 -7.50
CA ASP A 214 -0.57 9.67 -6.74
C ASP A 214 -0.84 9.49 -5.23
N THR A 215 -1.13 8.25 -4.84
CA THR A 215 -1.47 7.87 -3.45
C THR A 215 -0.94 6.47 -3.14
N PRO A 216 -0.47 6.21 -1.90
CA PRO A 216 -0.10 4.86 -1.47
C PRO A 216 -1.33 3.99 -1.21
N GLU A 217 -2.53 4.58 -1.10
CA GLU A 217 -3.78 3.87 -0.88
C GLU A 217 -4.05 2.82 -1.97
N TYR A 218 -4.77 1.75 -1.62
CA TYR A 218 -5.04 0.67 -2.57
C TYR A 218 -5.94 1.13 -3.73
N GLN A 219 -5.47 0.94 -4.95
CA GLN A 219 -6.23 1.24 -6.16
C GLN A 219 -6.70 -0.06 -6.80
N LYS A 220 -8.00 -0.14 -7.09
CA LYS A 220 -8.63 -1.32 -7.68
C LYS A 220 -8.53 -1.28 -9.20
N ILE A 221 -8.00 -2.35 -9.77
CA ILE A 221 -7.89 -2.57 -11.21
C ILE A 221 -8.85 -3.68 -11.61
N ILE A 222 -9.75 -3.40 -12.55
CA ILE A 222 -10.69 -4.39 -13.08
C ILE A 222 -10.21 -4.81 -14.47
N PHE A 223 -10.04 -6.10 -14.68
CA PHE A 223 -9.61 -6.61 -15.99
C PHE A 223 -10.80 -6.76 -16.95
N PRO A 224 -10.62 -6.45 -18.26
CA PRO A 224 -11.64 -6.66 -19.28
C PRO A 224 -12.07 -8.13 -19.39
N GLU A 225 -11.12 -9.04 -19.20
CA GLU A 225 -11.31 -10.48 -19.19
C GLU A 225 -10.63 -11.13 -17.98
N GLN A 226 -11.07 -12.33 -17.60
CA GLN A 226 -10.44 -13.06 -16.49
C GLN A 226 -9.05 -13.55 -16.91
N VAL A 227 -8.07 -13.27 -16.05
CA VAL A 227 -6.76 -13.93 -16.05
C VAL A 227 -6.96 -15.34 -15.50
N ASN A 228 -6.54 -16.35 -16.24
CA ASN A 228 -6.59 -17.76 -15.87
C ASN A 228 -5.20 -18.24 -15.45
N ARG A 229 -5.13 -19.38 -14.75
CA ARG A 229 -3.90 -19.94 -14.17
C ARG A 229 -2.73 -20.04 -15.16
N ASN A 230 -3.00 -20.36 -16.42
CA ASN A 230 -1.97 -20.56 -17.45
C ASN A 230 -1.59 -19.27 -18.20
N ASP A 231 -2.28 -18.16 -17.92
CA ASP A 231 -1.95 -16.87 -18.51
C ASP A 231 -0.72 -16.24 -17.83
N ILE A 232 -0.16 -15.26 -18.51
CA ILE A 232 0.87 -14.38 -17.97
C ILE A 232 0.29 -12.97 -17.97
N LEU A 233 -0.01 -12.45 -16.78
CA LEU A 233 -0.38 -11.05 -16.63
C LEU A 233 0.90 -10.21 -16.61
N ILE A 234 1.03 -9.32 -17.59
CA ILE A 234 2.14 -8.39 -17.72
C ILE A 234 1.67 -7.02 -17.24
N VAL A 235 2.44 -6.40 -16.35
CA VAL A 235 2.24 -5.03 -15.86
C VAL A 235 3.46 -4.20 -16.26
N GLU A 236 3.29 -3.24 -17.17
CA GLU A 236 4.38 -2.42 -17.72
C GLU A 236 4.25 -0.96 -17.24
N ILE A 237 5.37 -0.37 -16.81
CA ILE A 237 5.42 1.05 -16.44
C ILE A 237 5.42 1.90 -17.73
N ILE A 238 4.39 2.75 -17.90
CA ILE A 238 4.24 3.60 -19.08
C ILE A 238 4.68 5.04 -18.79
N SER A 239 4.30 5.57 -17.63
CA SER A 239 4.73 6.88 -17.16
C SER A 239 4.76 6.92 -15.64
N VAL A 240 5.44 7.93 -15.08
CA VAL A 240 5.66 8.04 -13.63
C VAL A 240 5.32 9.44 -13.11
N TYR A 241 4.98 9.52 -11.84
CA TYR A 241 5.20 10.70 -11.03
C TYR A 241 6.66 10.69 -10.60
N GLU A 242 7.44 11.66 -11.07
CA GLU A 242 8.87 11.70 -10.77
C GLU A 242 9.13 11.90 -9.27
N GLY A 243 10.11 11.18 -8.76
CA GLY A 243 10.65 11.38 -7.43
C GLY A 243 11.40 12.71 -7.32
N THR A 244 11.42 13.30 -6.13
CA THR A 244 12.15 14.56 -5.91
C THR A 244 13.67 14.37 -5.81
N MET A 245 14.15 13.13 -5.68
CA MET A 245 15.57 12.82 -5.46
C MET A 245 16.07 11.62 -6.26
N TYR A 246 15.30 10.54 -6.27
CA TYR A 246 15.67 9.27 -6.90
C TYR A 246 14.77 9.00 -8.10
N GLN A 247 15.34 8.37 -9.13
CA GLN A 247 14.59 8.01 -10.34
C GLN A 247 13.99 6.60 -10.25
N ASP A 248 14.39 5.81 -9.24
CA ASP A 248 13.92 4.44 -9.04
C ASP A 248 12.40 4.41 -8.86
N THR A 249 11.69 3.74 -9.77
CA THR A 249 10.24 3.61 -9.68
C THR A 249 9.83 2.44 -8.79
N CYS A 250 9.02 2.75 -7.78
CA CYS A 250 8.64 1.80 -6.74
C CYS A 250 7.17 1.38 -6.83
N ILE A 251 6.89 0.09 -6.60
CA ILE A 251 5.55 -0.44 -6.30
C ILE A 251 5.62 -1.14 -4.95
N ASN A 252 4.68 -0.83 -4.07
CA ASN A 252 4.70 -1.29 -2.70
C ASN A 252 3.99 -2.65 -2.51
N SER A 253 2.80 -2.82 -3.10
CA SER A 253 2.03 -4.05 -2.89
C SER A 253 1.13 -4.39 -4.08
N LEU A 254 0.94 -5.69 -4.28
CA LEU A 254 -0.05 -6.26 -5.17
C LEU A 254 -0.87 -7.33 -4.44
N ILE A 255 -2.19 -7.22 -4.50
CA ILE A 255 -3.13 -8.23 -4.02
C ILE A 255 -4.07 -8.63 -5.15
N VAL A 256 -4.22 -9.93 -5.37
CA VAL A 256 -5.24 -10.46 -6.28
C VAL A 256 -6.30 -11.18 -5.49
N LYS A 257 -7.51 -11.15 -6.02
CA LYS A 257 -8.58 -12.03 -5.57
C LYS A 257 -8.42 -13.40 -6.24
N MET A 258 -8.03 -14.42 -5.46
CA MET A 258 -8.04 -15.81 -5.90
C MET A 258 -9.41 -16.45 -5.60
N TRP A 259 -10.00 -17.14 -6.58
CA TRP A 259 -11.33 -17.77 -6.46
C TRP A 259 -11.37 -18.95 -5.48
#